data_AF-A0A496P4D6-F1
#
_entry.id   AF-A0A496P4D6-F1
#
_cell.length_a   1.000
_cell.length_b   1.000
_cell.length_c   1.000
_cell.angle_alpha   90.00
_cell.angle_beta   90.00
_cell.angle_gamma   90.00
#
_symmetry.space_group_name_H-M   'P 1'
#
loop_
_entity.id
_entity.type
_entity.pdbx_description
1 polymer ?
#
loop_
_entity_poly.entity_id
_entity_poly.type
_entity_poly.pdbx_seq_one_letter_code
_entity_poly.pdbx_strand_id
1 'polypeptide(L)'
;MLNWLQRGESLLDFLFQEYSGGQNNILNWSIISVVFCVVFSVLFSQYIPVIPPYIAEIEVNGFVLNKIGMMIILLLLFYLLRALVTLLFFSAIGQVKKFLVLAFAAQRFYFVESLLLVFLCLAHYYYVIDKGDAYIYYAFFILVFFVGKNVFYFLHREKPLPEEWYYKILYICGLQILPVLAIWKFIFI
;
A
#
# COMPACT_ATOMS: atom_id res chain seq x y z
N MET A 1 -29.65 -2.39 -12.05
CA MET A 1 -29.26 -2.65 -10.64
C MET A 1 -27.75 -2.84 -10.63
N LEU A 2 -26.98 -2.08 -9.84
CA LEU A 2 -25.50 -2.09 -9.89
C LEU A 2 -24.93 -3.47 -9.46
N ASN A 3 -24.79 -4.40 -10.40
CA ASN A 3 -24.05 -5.65 -10.26
C ASN A 3 -22.53 -5.46 -10.52
N TRP A 4 -21.97 -4.33 -10.08
CA TRP A 4 -20.55 -3.98 -10.26
C TRP A 4 -19.66 -4.38 -9.08
N LEU A 5 -20.22 -4.98 -8.03
CA LEU A 5 -19.45 -5.66 -6.99
C LEU A 5 -19.91 -7.11 -6.97
N GLN A 6 -18.97 -8.06 -6.96
CA GLN A 6 -19.24 -9.48 -6.69
C GLN A 6 -19.74 -9.63 -5.24
N ARG A 7 -20.99 -9.21 -4.99
CA ARG A 7 -21.67 -9.31 -3.71
C ARG A 7 -21.99 -10.79 -3.46
N GLY A 8 -21.18 -11.45 -2.62
CA GLY A 8 -21.45 -12.82 -2.16
C GLY A 8 -20.26 -13.78 -2.14
N GLU A 9 -19.07 -13.37 -2.61
CA GLU A 9 -17.87 -14.21 -2.49
C GLU A 9 -17.35 -14.25 -1.05
N SER A 10 -16.91 -15.43 -0.60
CA SER A 10 -16.29 -15.57 0.71
C SER A 10 -14.88 -14.95 0.73
N LEU A 11 -14.38 -14.62 1.93
CA LEU A 11 -13.02 -14.07 2.08
C LEU A 11 -11.93 -15.01 1.53
N LEU A 12 -12.12 -16.33 1.70
CA LEU A 12 -11.20 -17.32 1.18
C LEU A 12 -11.26 -17.38 -0.35
N ASP A 13 -12.47 -17.31 -0.92
CA ASP A 13 -12.65 -17.30 -2.37
C ASP A 13 -11.93 -16.09 -2.99
N PHE A 14 -12.06 -14.90 -2.38
CA PHE A 14 -11.36 -13.69 -2.83
C PHE A 14 -9.83 -13.83 -2.82
N LEU A 15 -9.27 -14.47 -1.78
CA LEU A 15 -7.82 -14.65 -1.62
C LEU A 15 -7.24 -15.67 -2.60
N PHE A 16 -8.00 -16.70 -2.95
CA PHE A 16 -7.53 -17.81 -3.81
C PHE A 16 -8.04 -17.75 -5.26
N GLN A 17 -8.88 -16.78 -5.61
CA GLN A 17 -9.36 -16.59 -6.98
C GLN A 17 -8.20 -16.55 -8.00
N GLU A 18 -8.38 -17.08 -9.19
CA GLU A 18 -7.41 -16.88 -10.26
C GLU A 18 -7.65 -15.53 -10.96
N TYR A 19 -6.67 -15.02 -11.70
CA TYR A 19 -6.86 -13.81 -12.48
C TYR A 19 -7.80 -14.10 -13.66
N SER A 20 -9.11 -13.95 -13.46
CA SER A 20 -10.13 -14.25 -14.45
C SER A 20 -10.54 -13.00 -15.25
N GLY A 21 -9.61 -12.13 -15.64
CA GLY A 21 -9.89 -10.93 -16.46
C GLY A 21 -11.08 -10.07 -16.00
N GLY A 22 -11.45 -10.16 -14.71
CA GLY A 22 -12.76 -9.76 -14.22
C GLY A 22 -12.98 -8.26 -14.34
N GLN A 23 -14.16 -7.88 -14.84
CA GLN A 23 -14.72 -6.55 -14.61
C GLN A 23 -14.69 -6.34 -13.08
N ASN A 24 -14.13 -5.22 -12.60
CA ASN A 24 -14.00 -4.78 -11.19
C ASN A 24 -12.65 -4.97 -10.49
N ASN A 25 -11.65 -5.66 -11.08
CA ASN A 25 -10.34 -5.81 -10.42
C ASN A 25 -9.65 -4.48 -10.10
N ILE A 26 -9.73 -3.50 -11.02
CA ILE A 26 -9.14 -2.17 -10.80
C ILE A 26 -9.88 -1.40 -9.70
N LEU A 27 -11.20 -1.54 -9.63
CA LEU A 27 -12.03 -0.88 -8.61
C LEU A 27 -11.78 -1.49 -7.22
N ASN A 28 -11.71 -2.81 -7.13
CA ASN A 28 -11.37 -3.49 -5.87
C ASN A 28 -9.96 -3.10 -5.41
N TRP A 29 -8.99 -3.11 -6.33
CA TRP A 29 -7.64 -2.67 -6.04
C TRP A 29 -7.57 -1.22 -5.54
N SER A 30 -8.34 -0.30 -6.14
CA SER A 30 -8.36 1.10 -5.68
C SER A 30 -8.98 1.26 -4.30
N ILE A 31 -10.14 0.62 -4.05
CA ILE A 31 -10.81 0.66 -2.74
C ILE A 31 -9.90 0.08 -1.65
N ILE A 32 -9.33 -1.11 -1.88
CA ILE A 32 -8.45 -1.76 -0.90
C ILE A 32 -7.19 -0.92 -0.64
N SER A 33 -6.62 -0.30 -1.68
CA SER A 33 -5.46 0.58 -1.53
C SER A 33 -5.79 1.83 -0.68
N VAL A 34 -6.98 2.40 -0.84
CA VAL A 34 -7.45 3.52 -0.01
C VAL A 34 -7.62 3.09 1.45
N VAL A 35 -8.27 1.95 1.68
CA VAL A 35 -8.43 1.37 3.03
C VAL A 35 -7.07 1.15 3.68
N PHE A 36 -6.13 0.55 2.94
CA PHE A 36 -4.76 0.36 3.40
C PHE A 36 -4.11 1.70 3.81
N CYS A 37 -4.19 2.73 2.97
CA CYS A 37 -3.63 4.05 3.29
C CYS A 37 -4.23 4.64 4.57
N VAL A 38 -5.54 4.50 4.77
CA VAL A 38 -6.24 5.00 5.96
C VAL A 38 -5.75 4.27 7.22
N VAL A 39 -5.80 2.94 7.23
CA VAL A 39 -5.43 2.15 8.41
C VAL A 39 -3.94 2.32 8.72
N PHE A 40 -3.07 2.31 7.71
CA PHE A 40 -1.65 2.57 7.87
C PHE A 40 -1.40 3.96 8.47
N SER A 41 -2.11 4.99 8.00
CA SER A 41 -1.98 6.35 8.52
C SER A 41 -2.40 6.45 9.98
N VAL A 42 -3.47 5.77 10.38
CA VAL A 42 -3.92 5.75 11.78
C VAL A 42 -2.85 5.17 12.69
N LEU A 43 -2.21 4.06 12.31
CA LEU A 43 -1.14 3.45 13.10
C LEU A 43 0.12 4.33 13.12
N PHE A 44 0.59 4.76 11.95
CA PHE A 44 1.91 5.38 11.81
C PHE A 44 1.96 6.87 12.12
N SER A 45 0.83 7.59 12.06
CA SER A 45 0.78 9.01 12.39
C SER A 45 1.24 9.35 13.81
N GLN A 46 1.17 8.37 14.73
CA GLN A 46 1.61 8.51 16.12
C GLN A 46 3.13 8.63 16.27
N TYR A 47 3.88 8.18 15.26
CA TYR A 47 5.34 8.23 15.21
C TYR A 47 5.87 9.49 14.52
N ILE A 48 4.99 10.27 13.86
CA ILE A 48 5.39 11.52 13.22
C ILE A 48 5.77 12.53 14.32
N PRO A 49 7.01 13.04 14.34
CA PRO A 49 7.48 13.89 15.43
C PRO A 49 6.74 15.24 15.44
N VAL A 50 6.76 15.97 14.33
CA VAL A 50 6.21 17.33 14.22
C VAL A 50 5.49 17.50 12.87
N ILE A 51 4.43 18.29 12.85
CA ILE A 51 3.80 18.75 11.60
C ILE A 51 4.62 19.93 11.08
N PRO A 52 5.17 19.88 9.86
CA PRO A 52 5.92 21.00 9.34
C PRO A 52 5.09 22.29 9.32
N PRO A 53 5.69 23.47 9.64
CA PRO A 53 4.96 24.72 9.83
C PRO A 53 4.19 25.15 8.58
N TYR A 54 4.78 24.95 7.40
CA TYR A 54 4.13 25.24 6.12
C TYR A 54 2.85 24.41 5.85
N ILE A 55 2.67 23.27 6.52
CA ILE A 55 1.42 22.47 6.47
C ILE A 55 0.46 22.91 7.57
N ALA A 56 0.98 23.25 8.74
CA ALA A 56 0.17 23.69 9.88
C ALA A 56 -0.55 25.02 9.62
N GLU A 57 0.01 25.86 8.75
CA GLU A 57 -0.57 27.14 8.31
C GLU A 57 -1.66 26.97 7.23
N ILE A 58 -1.83 25.78 6.64
CA ILE A 58 -2.87 25.52 5.66
C ILE A 58 -4.19 25.31 6.39
N GLU A 59 -4.98 26.37 6.46
CA GLU A 59 -6.33 26.37 7.00
C GLU A 59 -7.35 26.36 5.85
N VAL A 60 -8.16 25.31 5.77
CA VAL A 60 -9.26 25.22 4.77
C VAL A 60 -10.57 25.21 5.54
N ASN A 61 -11.36 26.29 5.41
CA ASN A 61 -12.67 26.42 6.08
C ASN A 61 -12.62 26.20 7.61
N GLY A 62 -11.56 26.64 8.29
CA GLY A 62 -11.39 26.42 9.73
C GLY A 62 -10.82 25.05 10.13
N PHE A 63 -10.56 24.17 9.16
CA PHE A 63 -9.90 22.90 9.40
C PHE A 63 -8.39 23.03 9.21
N VAL A 64 -7.65 22.71 10.27
CA VAL A 64 -6.19 22.55 10.24
C VAL A 64 -5.84 21.08 10.08
N LEU A 65 -4.86 20.78 9.25
CA LEU A 65 -4.43 19.42 8.98
C LEU A 65 -3.75 18.80 10.22
N ASN A 66 -4.29 17.69 10.72
CA ASN A 66 -3.67 16.93 11.82
C ASN A 66 -2.63 15.91 11.29
N LYS A 67 -1.88 15.26 12.21
CA LYS A 67 -0.85 14.26 11.85
C LYS A 67 -1.41 13.12 10.99
N ILE A 68 -2.65 12.69 11.27
CA ILE A 68 -3.34 11.63 10.54
C ILE A 68 -3.67 12.08 9.10
N GLY A 69 -4.28 13.26 8.95
CA GLY A 69 -4.70 13.81 7.68
C GLY A 69 -3.51 14.07 6.76
N MET A 70 -2.41 14.58 7.30
CA MET A 70 -1.14 14.69 6.56
C MET A 70 -0.66 13.34 6.05
N MET A 71 -0.62 12.32 6.92
CA MET A 71 -0.16 10.99 6.56
C MET A 71 -1.05 10.36 5.47
N ILE A 72 -2.37 10.51 5.58
CA ILE A 72 -3.33 10.01 4.57
C ILE A 72 -3.04 10.64 3.22
N ILE A 73 -2.95 11.97 3.14
CA ILE A 73 -2.70 12.68 1.88
C ILE A 73 -1.35 12.25 1.28
N LEU A 74 -0.31 12.19 2.10
CA LEU A 74 1.03 11.80 1.67
C LEU A 74 1.05 10.37 1.10
N LEU A 75 0.42 9.41 1.79
CA LEU A 75 0.34 8.04 1.33
C LEU A 75 -0.52 7.88 0.07
N LEU A 76 -1.68 8.53 0.01
CA LEU A 76 -2.53 8.48 -1.18
C LEU A 76 -1.80 9.02 -2.40
N LEU A 77 -1.16 10.19 -2.28
CA LEU A 77 -0.36 10.78 -3.35
C LEU A 77 0.79 9.85 -3.75
N PHE A 78 1.50 9.28 -2.76
CA PHE A 78 2.59 8.35 -2.99
C PHE A 78 2.15 7.11 -3.77
N TYR A 79 1.12 6.40 -3.30
CA TYR A 79 0.65 5.17 -3.92
C TYR A 79 0.04 5.43 -5.31
N LEU A 80 -0.62 6.58 -5.50
CA LEU A 80 -1.11 7.01 -6.81
C LEU A 80 0.05 7.25 -7.79
N LEU A 81 1.04 8.07 -7.40
CA LEU A 81 2.21 8.35 -8.24
C LEU A 81 2.98 7.06 -8.55
N ARG A 82 3.19 6.22 -7.54
CA ARG A 82 3.83 4.92 -7.71
C ARG A 82 3.07 4.05 -8.70
N ALA A 83 1.74 4.00 -8.62
CA ALA A 83 0.93 3.25 -9.57
C ALA A 83 1.04 3.80 -10.99
N LEU A 84 1.00 5.13 -11.16
CA LEU A 84 1.16 5.79 -12.45
C LEU A 84 2.53 5.50 -13.07
N VAL A 85 3.62 5.67 -12.31
CA VAL A 85 4.97 5.39 -12.81
C VAL A 85 5.14 3.89 -13.10
N THR A 86 4.55 3.01 -12.30
CA THR A 86 4.56 1.56 -12.57
C THR A 86 3.80 1.24 -13.86
N LEU A 87 2.63 1.85 -14.10
CA LEU A 87 1.88 1.70 -15.35
C LEU A 87 2.71 2.17 -16.55
N LEU A 88 3.34 3.34 -16.45
CA LEU A 88 4.22 3.88 -17.49
C LEU A 88 5.41 2.95 -17.76
N PHE A 89 6.02 2.40 -16.70
CA PHE A 89 7.11 1.43 -16.80
C PHE A 89 6.69 0.16 -17.56
N PHE A 90 5.57 -0.45 -17.19
CA PHE A 90 5.04 -1.63 -17.89
C PHE A 90 4.58 -1.32 -19.33
N SER A 91 4.14 -0.09 -19.59
CA SER A 91 3.79 0.38 -20.93
C SER A 91 5.03 0.54 -21.81
N ALA A 92 6.12 1.10 -21.26
CA ALA A 92 7.38 1.31 -21.97
C ALA A 92 8.04 -0.01 -22.40
N ILE A 93 7.92 -1.06 -21.60
CA ILE A 93 8.45 -2.40 -21.94
C ILE A 93 7.46 -3.26 -22.74
N GLY A 94 6.28 -2.74 -23.10
CA GLY A 94 5.25 -3.47 -23.86
C GLY A 94 4.52 -4.59 -23.09
N GLN A 95 4.58 -4.60 -21.75
CA GLN A 95 4.02 -5.67 -20.90
C GLN A 95 2.84 -5.19 -20.04
N VAL A 96 1.94 -4.35 -20.59
CA VAL A 96 0.80 -3.75 -19.86
C VAL A 96 -0.11 -4.79 -19.21
N LYS A 97 -0.30 -5.97 -19.81
CA LYS A 97 -1.11 -7.05 -19.21
C LYS A 97 -0.56 -7.50 -17.85
N LYS A 98 0.76 -7.49 -17.68
CA LYS A 98 1.40 -7.85 -16.41
C LYS A 98 1.16 -6.84 -15.30
N PHE A 99 0.98 -5.56 -15.64
CA PHE A 99 0.55 -4.56 -14.66
C PHE A 99 -0.81 -4.90 -14.04
N LEU A 100 -1.77 -5.38 -14.84
CA LEU A 100 -3.09 -5.78 -14.33
C LEU A 100 -3.00 -7.01 -13.41
N VAL A 101 -2.19 -8.00 -13.78
CA VAL A 101 -1.91 -9.17 -12.94
C VAL A 101 -1.20 -8.75 -11.65
N LEU A 102 -0.25 -7.82 -11.73
CA LEU A 102 0.46 -7.26 -10.58
C LEU A 102 -0.49 -6.51 -9.65
N ALA A 103 -1.38 -5.66 -10.18
CA ALA A 103 -2.38 -4.94 -9.39
C ALA A 103 -3.34 -5.92 -8.69
N PHE A 104 -3.75 -6.98 -9.40
CA PHE A 104 -4.58 -8.06 -8.86
C PHE A 104 -3.88 -8.87 -7.75
N ALA A 105 -2.58 -9.16 -7.90
CA ALA A 105 -1.82 -9.80 -6.84
C ALA A 105 -1.63 -8.85 -5.64
N ALA A 106 -1.33 -7.57 -5.91
CA ALA A 106 -1.07 -6.56 -4.88
C ALA A 106 -2.28 -6.28 -3.99
N GLN A 107 -3.51 -6.24 -4.55
CA GLN A 107 -4.71 -6.00 -3.75
C GLN A 107 -4.91 -7.05 -2.66
N ARG A 108 -4.48 -8.31 -2.85
CA ARG A 108 -4.59 -9.35 -1.81
C ARG A 108 -3.65 -9.09 -0.65
N PHE A 109 -2.42 -8.68 -0.96
CA PHE A 109 -1.46 -8.29 0.07
C PHE A 109 -1.98 -7.09 0.83
N TYR A 110 -2.45 -6.04 0.15
CA TYR A 110 -3.02 -4.87 0.82
C TYR A 110 -4.26 -5.21 1.64
N PHE A 111 -5.08 -6.16 1.19
CA PHE A 111 -6.23 -6.62 1.97
C PHE A 111 -5.81 -7.30 3.27
N VAL A 112 -4.92 -8.31 3.19
CA VAL A 112 -4.42 -9.04 4.37
C VAL A 112 -3.66 -8.10 5.30
N GLU A 113 -2.81 -7.24 4.75
CA GLU A 113 -2.04 -6.25 5.50
C GLU A 113 -2.97 -5.25 6.20
N SER A 114 -4.03 -4.78 5.53
CA SER A 114 -5.03 -3.89 6.16
C SER A 114 -5.73 -4.57 7.32
N LEU A 115 -6.12 -5.84 7.19
CA LEU A 115 -6.74 -6.59 8.29
C LEU A 115 -5.81 -6.68 9.50
N LEU A 116 -4.54 -7.00 9.28
CA LEU A 116 -3.56 -7.08 10.36
C LEU A 116 -3.28 -5.71 10.98
N LEU A 117 -3.18 -4.66 10.16
CA LEU A 117 -3.02 -3.29 10.65
C LEU A 117 -4.23 -2.84 11.48
N VAL A 118 -5.46 -3.25 11.16
CA VAL A 118 -6.64 -2.97 12.00
C VAL A 118 -6.46 -3.58 13.39
N PHE A 119 -6.04 -4.85 13.47
CA PHE A 119 -5.76 -5.48 14.77
C PHE A 119 -4.62 -4.79 15.52
N LEU A 120 -3.56 -4.38 14.82
CA LEU A 120 -2.46 -3.63 15.42
C LEU A 120 -2.90 -2.25 15.91
N CYS A 121 -3.75 -1.53 15.17
CA CYS A 121 -4.36 -0.28 15.61
C CYS A 121 -5.15 -0.49 16.90
N LEU A 122 -6.04 -1.50 16.94
CA LEU A 122 -6.80 -1.81 18.15
C LEU A 122 -5.87 -2.15 19.32
N ALA A 123 -4.86 -2.99 19.10
CA ALA A 123 -3.91 -3.33 20.15
C ALA A 123 -3.15 -2.09 20.66
N HIS A 124 -2.64 -1.25 19.76
CA HIS A 124 -1.86 -0.07 20.12
C HIS A 124 -2.69 1.03 20.80
N TYR A 125 -3.97 1.17 20.46
CA TYR A 125 -4.86 2.16 21.08
C TYR A 125 -5.45 1.71 22.41
N TYR A 126 -5.72 0.42 22.59
CA TYR A 126 -6.35 -0.10 23.82
C TYR A 126 -5.33 -0.57 24.87
N TYR A 127 -4.13 -0.99 24.47
CA TYR A 127 -3.07 -1.35 25.42
C TYR A 127 -2.03 -0.24 25.51
N VAL A 128 -1.47 -0.02 26.71
CA VAL A 128 -0.41 0.96 26.96
C VAL A 128 0.93 0.39 26.46
N ILE A 129 1.10 0.36 25.15
CA ILE A 129 2.34 -0.12 24.50
C ILE A 129 3.33 1.04 24.40
N ASP A 130 4.59 0.80 24.77
CA ASP A 130 5.66 1.77 24.55
C ASP A 130 5.90 1.97 23.03
N LYS A 131 5.92 3.24 22.61
CA LYS A 131 6.06 3.59 21.19
C LYS A 131 7.45 3.24 20.65
N GLY A 132 8.51 3.44 21.44
CA GLY A 132 9.88 3.15 21.01
C GLY A 132 10.05 1.68 20.64
N ASP A 133 9.61 0.80 21.54
CA ASP A 133 9.69 -0.64 21.32
C ASP A 133 8.76 -1.10 20.19
N ALA A 134 7.52 -0.59 20.16
CA ALA A 134 6.54 -0.92 19.12
C ALA A 134 7.01 -0.55 17.70
N TYR A 135 7.74 0.56 17.55
CA TYR A 135 8.26 1.01 16.27
C TYR A 135 9.14 -0.06 15.60
N ILE A 136 10.05 -0.69 16.36
CA ILE A 136 10.95 -1.72 15.84
C ILE A 136 10.16 -2.94 15.36
N TYR A 137 9.16 -3.38 16.15
CA TYR A 137 8.29 -4.49 15.75
C TYR A 137 7.48 -4.17 14.49
N TYR A 138 6.98 -2.93 14.36
CA TYR A 138 6.23 -2.50 13.17
C TYR A 138 7.13 -2.36 11.94
N ALA A 139 8.36 -1.87 12.10
CA ALA A 139 9.35 -1.84 11.02
C ALA A 139 9.69 -3.26 10.54
N PHE A 140 9.88 -4.20 11.48
CA PHE A 140 10.11 -5.61 11.15
C PHE A 140 8.89 -6.23 10.45
N PHE A 141 7.67 -5.95 10.93
CA PHE A 141 6.43 -6.38 10.29
C PHE A 141 6.34 -5.92 8.83
N ILE A 142 6.59 -4.63 8.56
CA ILE A 142 6.60 -4.09 7.20
C ILE A 142 7.67 -4.78 6.34
N LEU A 143 8.86 -5.03 6.89
CA LEU A 143 9.93 -5.72 6.19
C LEU A 143 9.54 -7.15 5.80
N VAL A 144 8.94 -7.91 6.72
CA VAL A 144 8.45 -9.27 6.47
C VAL A 144 7.37 -9.26 5.38
N PHE A 145 6.40 -8.34 5.46
CA PHE A 145 5.37 -8.19 4.41
C PHE A 145 5.97 -7.82 3.06
N PHE A 146 6.96 -6.93 3.05
CA PHE A 146 7.66 -6.53 1.84
C PHE A 146 8.40 -7.71 1.18
N VAL A 147 9.17 -8.48 1.96
CA VAL A 147 9.90 -9.64 1.47
C VAL A 147 8.93 -10.73 1.03
N GLY A 148 7.93 -11.07 1.85
CA GLY A 148 6.93 -12.09 1.56
C GLY A 148 6.16 -11.80 0.27
N LYS A 149 5.75 -10.54 0.07
CA LYS A 149 5.10 -10.09 -1.17
C LYS A 149 5.99 -10.30 -2.40
N ASN A 150 7.26 -9.90 -2.33
CA ASN A 150 8.18 -10.07 -3.46
C ASN A 150 8.45 -11.56 -3.76
N VAL A 151 8.66 -12.38 -2.72
CA VAL A 151 8.80 -13.85 -2.87
C VAL A 151 7.56 -14.44 -3.55
N PHE A 152 6.37 -14.04 -3.12
CA PHE A 152 5.14 -14.48 -3.78
C PHE A 152 5.08 -14.05 -5.24
N TYR A 153 5.47 -12.81 -5.58
CA TYR A 153 5.51 -12.36 -6.97
C TYR A 153 6.48 -13.15 -7.85
N PHE A 154 7.57 -13.66 -7.29
CA PHE A 154 8.49 -14.55 -8.00
C PHE A 154 7.93 -15.96 -8.22
N LEU A 155 7.17 -16.48 -7.24
CA LEU A 155 6.63 -17.85 -7.27
C LEU A 155 5.24 -17.95 -7.91
N HIS A 156 4.55 -16.83 -8.12
CA HIS A 156 3.20 -16.82 -8.64
C HIS A 156 3.12 -17.35 -10.08
N ARG A 157 2.12 -18.20 -10.37
CA ARG A 157 1.96 -18.89 -11.66
C ARG A 157 1.91 -17.93 -12.86
N GLU A 158 1.18 -16.82 -12.70
CA GLU A 158 1.02 -15.78 -13.75
C GLU A 158 2.22 -14.83 -13.88
N LYS A 159 3.27 -14.99 -13.04
CA LYS A 159 4.52 -14.19 -13.07
C LYS A 159 4.28 -12.68 -13.26
N PRO A 160 3.73 -11.98 -12.24
CA PRO A 160 3.35 -10.57 -12.32
C PRO A 160 4.53 -9.61 -12.56
N LEU A 161 5.76 -10.04 -12.29
CA LEU A 161 6.96 -9.25 -12.52
C LEU A 161 7.33 -9.19 -14.03
N PRO A 162 8.12 -8.17 -14.45
CA PRO A 162 8.68 -8.11 -15.80
C PRO A 162 9.40 -9.40 -16.19
N GLU A 163 9.44 -9.74 -17.47
CA GLU A 163 10.07 -10.99 -17.93
C GLU A 163 11.58 -11.01 -17.66
N GLU A 164 12.25 -9.96 -18.11
CA GLU A 164 13.70 -9.82 -18.02
C GLU A 164 14.16 -9.56 -16.58
N TRP A 165 15.25 -10.21 -16.19
CA TRP A 165 15.78 -10.13 -14.83
C TRP A 165 16.18 -8.70 -14.43
N TYR A 166 16.75 -7.92 -15.35
CA TYR A 166 17.21 -6.56 -15.06
C TYR A 166 16.04 -5.60 -14.82
N TYR A 167 14.92 -5.78 -15.53
CA TYR A 167 13.68 -5.02 -15.27
C TYR A 167 13.05 -5.37 -13.92
N LYS A 168 13.21 -6.62 -13.42
CA LYS A 168 12.76 -6.99 -12.07
C LYS A 168 13.54 -6.21 -11.00
N ILE A 169 14.86 -6.13 -11.14
CA ILE A 169 15.72 -5.37 -10.21
C ILE A 169 15.34 -3.90 -10.25
N LEU A 170 15.23 -3.32 -11.46
CA LEU A 170 14.85 -1.92 -11.63
C LEU A 170 13.49 -1.61 -11.00
N TYR A 171 12.51 -2.50 -11.16
CA TYR A 171 11.21 -2.38 -10.52
C TYR A 171 11.29 -2.43 -9.00
N ILE A 172 11.99 -3.42 -8.43
CA ILE A 172 12.11 -3.58 -6.96
C ILE A 172 12.86 -2.39 -6.35
N CYS A 173 14.03 -2.05 -6.87
CA CYS A 173 14.87 -1.00 -6.33
C CYS A 173 14.28 0.40 -6.59
N GLY A 174 13.87 0.67 -7.83
CA GLY A 174 13.45 2.00 -8.27
C GLY A 174 11.99 2.35 -7.94
N LEU A 175 11.08 1.38 -7.98
CA LEU A 175 9.64 1.63 -7.79
C LEU A 175 9.08 1.07 -6.48
N GLN A 176 9.87 0.34 -5.69
CA GLN A 176 9.47 -0.10 -4.36
C GLN A 176 10.35 0.46 -3.24
N ILE A 177 11.65 0.18 -3.25
CA ILE A 177 12.53 0.49 -2.11
C ILE A 177 12.84 1.99 -2.03
N LEU A 178 13.42 2.56 -3.09
CA LEU A 178 13.90 3.94 -3.08
C LEU A 178 12.79 4.96 -2.77
N PRO A 179 11.57 4.86 -3.35
CA PRO A 179 10.50 5.80 -3.04
C PRO A 179 10.00 5.71 -1.60
N VAL A 180 9.97 4.50 -1.02
CA VAL A 180 9.60 4.31 0.40
C VAL A 180 10.63 4.94 1.32
N LEU A 181 11.93 4.74 1.04
CA LEU A 181 13.01 5.38 1.81
C LEU A 181 12.98 6.90 1.71
N ALA A 182 12.67 7.45 0.52
CA ALA A 182 12.52 8.89 0.34
C ALA A 182 11.39 9.48 1.19
N ILE A 183 10.26 8.78 1.28
CA ILE A 183 9.12 9.20 2.11
C ILE A 183 9.44 9.07 3.59
N TRP A 184 10.04 7.96 4.02
CA TRP A 184 10.46 7.81 5.42
C TRP A 184 11.41 8.93 5.82
N LYS A 185 12.37 9.26 4.95
CA LYS A 185 13.26 10.40 5.15
C LYS A 185 12.48 11.72 5.27
N PHE A 186 11.46 11.93 4.45
CA PHE A 186 10.64 13.15 4.50
C PHE A 186 9.75 13.24 5.75
N ILE A 187 9.26 12.11 6.28
CA ILE A 187 8.37 12.08 7.46
C ILE A 187 9.15 12.27 8.77
N PHE A 188 10.39 11.78 8.84
CA PHE A 188 11.17 11.72 10.09
C PHE A 188 12.32 12.75 10.18
N ILE A 189 12.56 13.55 9.13
CA ILE A 189 13.47 14.71 9.15
C ILE A 189 12.67 15.97 9.45
#